data_AF-A0A6V8LNL7-F1
#
_entry.id   AF-A0A6V8LNL7-F1
#
_cell.length_a   1.000
_cell.length_b   1.000
_cell.length_c   1.000
_cell.angle_alpha   90.00
_cell.angle_beta   90.00
_cell.angle_gamma   90.00
#
_symmetry.space_group_name_H-M   'P 1'
#
loop_
_entity.id
_entity.type
_entity.pdbx_description
1 polymer ?
#
loop_
_entity_poly.entity_id
_entity_poly.type
_entity_poly.pdbx_seq_one_letter_code
_entity_poly.pdbx_strand_id
1 'polypeptide(L)'
;MLFFVRVLIVAACLALPSLAMAQAKHFAASQRHFEDLANKAADLSASMDNPGEKNLCNYYTATAMLYALRAHALAQLAAVEERLRQPEDLALVRAKIVETKNVAARHLTNDLKALESLAASSENSRIHDLGMRLVNEVRVFSHNADTAARQ
;
A
#
# COMPACT_ATOMS: atom_id res chain seq x y z
N MET A 1 -3.35 -43.76 21.02
CA MET A 1 -4.17 -42.76 20.30
C MET A 1 -4.13 -41.34 20.91
N LEU A 2 -3.72 -41.17 22.17
CA LEU A 2 -3.62 -39.85 22.84
C LEU A 2 -2.36 -39.03 22.52
N PHE A 3 -1.31 -39.64 21.94
CA PHE A 3 -0.06 -38.95 21.58
C PHE A 3 -0.16 -38.15 20.27
N PHE A 4 -0.94 -38.60 19.29
CA PHE A 4 -1.09 -37.91 18.00
C PHE A 4 -1.87 -36.59 18.11
N VAL A 5 -2.83 -36.51 19.04
CA VAL A 5 -3.65 -35.30 19.26
C VAL A 5 -2.84 -34.16 19.86
N ARG A 6 -1.80 -34.45 20.65
CA ARG A 6 -0.95 -33.42 21.28
C ARG A 6 0.09 -32.82 20.32
N VAL A 7 0.58 -33.59 19.35
CA VAL A 7 1.55 -33.11 18.34
C VAL A 7 0.90 -32.15 17.35
N LEU A 8 -0.38 -32.36 17.01
CA LEU A 8 -1.10 -31.50 16.07
C LEU A 8 -1.37 -30.08 16.61
N ILE A 9 -1.60 -29.95 17.93
CA ILE A 9 -1.87 -28.65 18.57
C ILE A 9 -0.59 -27.80 18.67
N VAL A 10 0.58 -28.43 18.90
CA VAL A 10 1.86 -27.71 18.98
C VAL A 10 2.32 -27.22 17.60
N ALA A 11 2.01 -27.95 16.52
CA ALA A 11 2.33 -27.53 15.15
C ALA A 11 1.48 -26.34 14.66
N ALA A 12 0.23 -26.20 15.11
CA ALA A 12 -0.64 -25.09 14.73
C ALA A 12 -0.25 -23.75 15.39
N CYS A 13 0.42 -23.78 16.55
CA CYS A 13 0.84 -22.57 17.26
C CYS A 13 2.12 -21.92 16.70
N LEU A 14 2.90 -22.61 15.86
CA LEU A 14 4.15 -22.09 15.29
C LEU A 14 3.98 -21.38 13.94
N ALA A 15 2.80 -21.43 13.32
CA ALA A 15 2.53 -20.81 12.02
C ALA A 15 2.00 -19.35 12.11
N LEU A 16 1.72 -18.85 13.32
CA LEU A 16 1.13 -17.52 13.52
C LEU A 16 2.12 -16.33 13.46
N PRO A 17 3.44 -16.45 13.75
CA PRO A 17 4.35 -15.30 13.67
C PRO A 17 4.67 -14.83 12.23
N SER A 18 4.42 -15.66 11.20
CA SER A 18 4.82 -15.37 9.82
C SER A 18 3.88 -14.43 9.07
N LEU A 19 2.66 -14.22 9.56
CA LEU A 19 1.65 -13.37 8.90
C LEU A 19 1.91 -11.87 9.14
N ALA A 20 2.44 -11.49 10.30
CA ALA A 20 2.83 -10.11 10.59
C ALA A 20 4.05 -9.69 9.75
N MET A 21 5.09 -10.54 9.70
CA MET A 21 6.30 -10.33 8.86
C MET A 21 6.02 -10.17 7.36
N ALA A 22 4.86 -10.64 6.90
CA ALA A 22 4.45 -10.45 5.52
C ALA A 22 3.98 -9.01 5.27
N GLN A 23 3.28 -8.39 6.23
CA GLN A 23 2.64 -7.09 6.03
C GLN A 23 3.62 -5.94 5.86
N ALA A 24 4.64 -5.82 6.72
CA ALA A 24 5.64 -4.75 6.57
C ALA A 24 6.34 -4.83 5.20
N LYS A 25 6.59 -6.05 4.70
CA LYS A 25 7.17 -6.28 3.37
C LYS A 25 6.22 -5.86 2.25
N HIS A 26 4.93 -6.17 2.36
CA HIS A 26 3.93 -5.76 1.37
C HIS A 26 3.83 -4.23 1.28
N PHE A 27 3.75 -3.53 2.41
CA PHE A 27 3.72 -2.06 2.41
C PHE A 27 5.04 -1.45 1.92
N ALA A 28 6.19 -2.03 2.28
CA ALA A 28 7.49 -1.60 1.75
C ALA A 28 7.61 -1.82 0.22
N ALA A 29 7.03 -2.89 -0.32
CA ALA A 29 6.97 -3.12 -1.75
C ALA A 29 6.10 -2.06 -2.45
N SER A 30 4.89 -1.82 -1.94
CA SER A 30 4.01 -0.76 -2.47
C SER A 30 4.67 0.61 -2.41
N GLN A 31 5.37 0.95 -1.32
CA GLN A 31 6.15 2.20 -1.24
C GLN A 31 7.10 2.34 -2.44
N ARG A 32 7.93 1.33 -2.70
CA ARG A 32 8.91 1.37 -3.81
C ARG A 32 8.24 1.45 -5.18
N HIS A 33 7.13 0.73 -5.37
CA HIS A 33 6.38 0.79 -6.62
C HIS A 33 5.78 2.19 -6.85
N PHE A 34 5.25 2.82 -5.80
CA PHE A 34 4.76 4.19 -5.89
C PHE A 34 5.89 5.19 -6.18
N GLU A 35 7.06 5.05 -5.55
CA GLU A 35 8.24 5.88 -5.85
C GLU A 35 8.69 5.73 -7.32
N ASP A 36 8.74 4.50 -7.82
CA ASP A 36 9.06 4.20 -9.23
C ASP A 36 8.03 4.82 -10.19
N LEU A 37 6.74 4.70 -9.88
CA LEU A 37 5.66 5.33 -10.67
C LEU A 37 5.74 6.86 -10.62
N ALA A 38 6.07 7.43 -9.46
CA ALA A 38 6.22 8.88 -9.30
C ALA A 38 7.36 9.43 -10.17
N ASN A 39 8.51 8.75 -10.17
CA ASN A 39 9.65 9.10 -11.01
C ASN A 39 9.31 8.98 -12.50
N LYS A 40 8.68 7.87 -12.90
CA LYS A 40 8.22 7.70 -14.29
C LYS A 40 7.23 8.77 -14.74
N ALA A 41 6.32 9.18 -13.86
CA ALA A 41 5.38 10.27 -14.13
C ALA A 41 6.09 11.62 -14.25
N ALA A 42 7.09 11.88 -13.42
CA ALA A 42 7.88 13.12 -13.48
C ALA A 42 8.72 13.18 -14.77
N ASP A 43 9.38 12.08 -15.14
CA ASP A 43 10.13 11.97 -16.39
C ASP A 43 9.22 12.14 -17.60
N LEU A 44 8.04 11.51 -17.57
CA LEU A 44 7.05 11.66 -18.63
C LEU A 44 6.59 13.11 -18.76
N SER A 45 6.24 13.75 -17.63
CA SER A 45 5.87 15.17 -17.54
C SER A 45 6.91 16.10 -18.17
N ALA A 46 8.20 15.84 -17.92
CA ALA A 46 9.30 16.63 -18.47
C ALA A 46 9.40 16.51 -20.01
N SER A 47 8.93 15.40 -20.58
CA SER A 47 8.94 15.13 -22.02
C SER A 47 7.66 15.53 -22.77
N MET A 48 6.62 15.99 -22.08
CA MET A 48 5.35 16.39 -22.70
C MET A 48 5.34 17.88 -23.05
N ASP A 49 4.99 18.19 -24.30
CA ASP A 49 4.79 19.58 -24.77
C ASP A 49 3.35 20.05 -24.50
N ASN A 50 2.38 19.14 -24.45
CA ASN A 50 0.99 19.48 -24.19
C ASN A 50 0.77 19.80 -22.70
N PRO A 51 0.24 20.99 -22.33
CA PRO A 51 0.04 21.35 -20.93
C PRO A 51 -0.94 20.44 -20.18
N GLY A 52 -1.98 19.91 -20.85
CA GLY A 52 -2.95 19.00 -20.26
C GLY A 52 -2.32 17.65 -19.89
N GLU A 53 -1.55 17.08 -20.80
CA GLU A 53 -0.78 15.84 -20.57
C GLU A 53 0.26 16.02 -19.45
N LYS A 54 0.95 17.16 -19.44
CA LYS A 54 1.91 17.51 -18.39
C LYS A 54 1.24 17.61 -17.03
N ASN A 55 0.09 18.27 -16.94
CA ASN A 55 -0.69 18.37 -15.72
C ASN A 55 -1.16 16.99 -15.23
N LEU A 56 -1.56 16.11 -16.16
CA LEU A 56 -1.95 14.75 -15.83
C LEU A 56 -0.79 13.94 -15.25
N CYS A 57 0.40 14.03 -15.87
CA CYS A 57 1.61 13.41 -15.33
C CYS A 57 1.98 13.96 -13.94
N ASN A 58 1.92 15.28 -13.75
CA ASN A 58 2.17 15.89 -12.44
C ASN A 58 1.18 15.41 -11.37
N TYR A 59 -0.10 15.25 -11.73
CA TYR A 59 -1.11 14.68 -10.85
C TYR A 59 -0.79 13.24 -10.45
N TYR A 60 -0.35 12.41 -11.41
CA TYR A 60 0.12 11.05 -11.13
C TYR A 60 1.35 11.02 -10.24
N THR A 61 2.34 11.90 -10.47
CA THR A 61 3.52 12.03 -9.59
C THR A 61 3.10 12.36 -8.16
N ALA A 62 2.26 13.38 -7.99
CA ALA A 62 1.81 13.81 -6.66
C ALA A 62 1.02 12.71 -5.94
N THR A 63 0.13 12.03 -6.66
CA THR A 63 -0.68 10.94 -6.11
C THR A 63 0.20 9.75 -5.73
N ALA A 64 1.13 9.34 -6.60
CA ALA A 64 2.05 8.26 -6.32
C ALA A 64 2.91 8.57 -5.07
N MET A 65 3.48 9.78 -4.95
CA MET A 65 4.24 10.17 -3.76
C MET A 65 3.40 10.19 -2.49
N LEU A 66 2.14 10.65 -2.55
CA LEU A 66 1.24 10.60 -1.41
C LEU A 66 1.00 9.17 -0.94
N TYR A 67 0.77 8.24 -1.86
CA TYR A 67 0.57 6.83 -1.52
C TYR A 67 1.86 6.12 -1.10
N ALA A 68 3.03 6.52 -1.61
CA ALA A 68 4.32 6.07 -1.12
C ALA A 68 4.51 6.42 0.37
N LEU A 69 4.18 7.65 0.77
CA LEU A 69 4.25 8.09 2.16
C LEU A 69 3.27 7.31 3.07
N ARG A 70 2.05 7.07 2.59
CA ARG A 70 1.05 6.26 3.31
C ARG A 70 1.54 4.82 3.50
N ALA A 71 2.09 4.20 2.44
CA ALA A 71 2.66 2.87 2.49
C ALA A 71 3.87 2.80 3.42
N HIS A 72 4.76 3.80 3.38
CA HIS A 72 5.90 3.90 4.28
C HIS A 72 5.47 3.93 5.76
N ALA A 73 4.49 4.78 6.10
CA ALA A 73 4.00 4.88 7.48
C ALA A 73 3.46 3.55 8.00
N LEU A 74 2.66 2.84 7.19
CA LEU A 74 2.15 1.51 7.56
C LEU A 74 3.26 0.46 7.64
N ALA A 75 4.25 0.51 6.74
CA ALA A 75 5.41 -0.39 6.80
C ALA A 75 6.22 -0.20 8.09
N GLN A 76 6.44 1.05 8.51
CA GLN A 76 7.17 1.34 9.77
C GLN A 76 6.39 0.83 10.99
N LEU A 77 5.09 1.08 11.06
CA LEU A 77 4.27 0.62 12.19
C LEU A 77 4.19 -0.91 12.26
N ALA A 78 3.99 -1.58 11.13
CA ALA A 78 3.99 -3.05 11.07
C ALA A 78 5.36 -3.63 11.49
N ALA A 79 6.47 -3.02 11.04
CA ALA A 79 7.81 -3.46 11.44
C ALA A 79 8.08 -3.25 12.94
N VAL A 80 7.49 -2.23 13.56
CA VAL A 80 7.57 -2.02 15.02
C VAL A 80 6.73 -3.09 15.73
N GLU A 81 5.50 -3.34 15.29
CA GLU A 81 4.63 -4.38 15.86
C GLU A 81 5.33 -5.74 15.91
N GLU A 82 6.01 -6.14 14.82
CA GLU A 82 6.76 -7.40 14.72
C GLU A 82 7.83 -7.58 15.81
N ARG A 83 8.41 -6.47 16.29
CA ARG A 83 9.52 -6.46 17.26
C ARG A 83 9.06 -6.36 18.70
N LEU A 84 7.81 -5.93 18.93
CA LEU A 84 7.28 -5.79 20.27
C LEU A 84 6.97 -7.15 20.91
N ARG A 85 7.06 -7.17 22.24
CA ARG A 85 6.86 -8.36 23.07
C ARG A 85 5.92 -8.08 24.25
N GLN A 86 5.84 -6.83 24.72
CA GLN A 86 4.95 -6.44 25.80
C GLN A 86 3.51 -6.29 25.28
N PRO A 87 2.51 -6.91 25.93
CA PRO A 87 1.11 -6.87 25.48
C PRO A 87 0.53 -5.45 25.41
N GLU A 88 0.84 -4.58 26.38
CA GLU A 88 0.39 -3.19 26.37
C GLU A 88 0.91 -2.39 25.18
N ASP A 89 2.21 -2.53 24.85
CA ASP A 89 2.82 -1.85 23.70
C ASP A 89 2.25 -2.37 22.37
N LEU A 90 2.01 -3.68 22.27
CA LEU A 90 1.37 -4.29 21.11
C LEU A 90 -0.04 -3.74 20.90
N ALA A 91 -0.84 -3.63 21.96
CA ALA A 91 -2.19 -3.06 21.90
C ALA A 91 -2.16 -1.59 21.43
N LEU A 92 -1.21 -0.80 21.94
CA LEU A 92 -1.04 0.58 21.53
C LEU A 92 -0.64 0.70 20.04
N VAL A 93 0.33 -0.08 19.58
CA VAL A 93 0.79 -0.05 18.18
C VAL A 93 -0.31 -0.50 17.23
N ARG A 94 -1.07 -1.55 17.57
CA ARG A 94 -2.23 -1.98 16.76
C ARG A 94 -3.29 -0.89 16.64
N ALA A 95 -3.60 -0.20 17.74
CA ALA A 95 -4.52 0.93 17.69
C ALA A 95 -4.00 2.03 16.75
N LYS A 96 -2.70 2.30 16.74
CA LYS A 96 -2.06 3.26 15.83
C LYS A 96 -2.07 2.79 14.37
N ILE A 97 -1.84 1.50 14.11
CA ILE A 97 -1.96 0.92 12.75
C ILE A 97 -3.38 1.12 12.22
N VAL A 98 -4.40 0.83 13.03
CA VAL A 98 -5.81 1.01 12.63
C VAL A 98 -6.12 2.49 12.36
N GLU A 99 -5.66 3.39 13.23
CA GLU A 99 -5.80 4.84 13.04
C GLU A 99 -5.14 5.31 11.74
N THR A 100 -3.87 4.97 11.53
CA THR A 100 -3.10 5.33 10.33
C THR A 100 -3.74 4.75 9.07
N LYS A 101 -4.23 3.51 9.11
CA LYS A 101 -4.98 2.90 8.01
C LYS A 101 -6.22 3.71 7.66
N ASN A 102 -7.03 4.06 8.65
CA ASN A 102 -8.26 4.82 8.43
C ASN A 102 -7.98 6.20 7.84
N VAL A 103 -6.86 6.84 8.23
CA VAL A 103 -6.39 8.09 7.61
C VAL A 103 -5.95 7.85 6.16
N ALA A 104 -5.15 6.81 5.91
CA ALA A 104 -4.65 6.47 4.58
C ALA A 104 -5.78 6.10 3.59
N ALA A 105 -6.87 5.51 4.08
CA ALA A 105 -8.00 5.07 3.28
C ALA A 105 -9.10 6.15 3.09
N ARG A 106 -9.05 7.27 3.83
CA ARG A 106 -10.15 8.25 3.93
C ARG A 106 -10.66 8.78 2.58
N HIS A 107 -9.80 8.83 1.57
CA HIS A 107 -10.11 9.34 0.23
C HIS A 107 -9.93 8.31 -0.89
N LEU A 108 -9.60 7.07 -0.54
CA LEU A 108 -9.19 6.04 -1.48
C LEU A 108 -10.20 5.83 -2.63
N THR A 109 -11.49 5.72 -2.31
CA THR A 109 -12.54 5.52 -3.31
C THR A 109 -12.63 6.69 -4.30
N ASN A 110 -12.44 7.91 -3.82
CA ASN A 110 -12.49 9.10 -4.67
C ASN A 110 -11.22 9.20 -5.51
N ASP A 111 -10.05 8.93 -4.92
CA ASP A 111 -8.76 8.90 -5.59
C ASP A 111 -8.77 7.87 -6.73
N LEU A 112 -9.26 6.65 -6.48
CA LEU A 112 -9.35 5.59 -7.49
C LEU A 112 -10.27 5.99 -8.66
N LYS A 113 -11.46 6.51 -8.37
CA LYS A 113 -12.38 6.99 -9.42
C LYS A 113 -11.76 8.10 -10.27
N ALA A 114 -11.07 9.04 -9.63
CA ALA A 114 -10.39 10.12 -10.33
C ALA A 114 -9.26 9.58 -11.21
N LEU A 115 -8.40 8.71 -10.67
CA LEU A 115 -7.29 8.10 -11.41
C LEU A 115 -7.77 7.29 -12.61
N GLU A 116 -8.81 6.45 -12.44
CA GLU A 116 -9.40 5.65 -13.51
C GLU A 116 -9.98 6.52 -14.62
N SER A 117 -10.77 7.54 -14.25
CA SER A 117 -11.36 8.48 -15.21
C SER A 117 -10.29 9.23 -15.99
N LEU A 118 -9.28 9.76 -15.28
CA LEU A 118 -8.18 10.50 -15.89
C LEU A 118 -7.33 9.62 -16.82
N ALA A 119 -7.01 8.39 -16.40
CA ALA A 119 -6.26 7.44 -17.22
C ALA A 119 -7.04 7.07 -18.48
N ALA A 120 -8.33 6.76 -18.35
CA ALA A 120 -9.19 6.42 -19.48
C ALA A 120 -9.39 7.58 -20.47
N SER A 121 -9.32 8.82 -20.00
CA SER A 121 -9.48 10.01 -20.85
C SER A 121 -8.22 10.39 -21.65
N SER A 122 -7.07 9.79 -21.36
CA SER A 122 -5.82 10.14 -22.04
C SER A 122 -5.72 9.45 -23.40
N GLU A 123 -5.59 10.24 -24.47
CA GLU A 123 -5.32 9.75 -25.82
C GLU A 123 -3.86 9.28 -26.00
N ASN A 124 -2.98 9.66 -25.06
CA ASN A 124 -1.58 9.29 -25.07
C ASN A 124 -1.36 7.96 -24.36
N SER A 125 -1.01 6.92 -25.14
CA SER A 125 -0.87 5.55 -24.63
C SER A 125 0.11 5.44 -23.46
N ARG A 126 1.20 6.22 -23.44
CA ARG A 126 2.19 6.20 -22.35
C ARG A 126 1.59 6.72 -21.04
N ILE A 127 0.79 7.77 -21.12
CA ILE A 127 0.13 8.36 -19.95
C ILE A 127 -1.01 7.47 -19.48
N HIS A 128 -1.80 6.93 -20.41
CA HIS A 128 -2.83 5.94 -20.13
C HIS A 128 -2.27 4.73 -19.36
N ASP A 129 -1.22 4.09 -19.89
CA ASP A 129 -0.60 2.92 -19.28
C ASP A 129 -0.04 3.22 -17.89
N LEU A 130 0.59 4.39 -17.73
CA LEU A 130 1.12 4.82 -16.44
C LEU A 130 0.00 5.04 -15.41
N GLY A 131 -1.09 5.69 -15.83
CA GLY A 131 -2.28 5.89 -15.00
C GLY A 131 -2.90 4.57 -14.56
N MET A 132 -3.06 3.61 -15.48
CA MET A 132 -3.59 2.28 -15.17
C MET A 132 -2.70 1.48 -14.23
N ARG A 133 -1.37 1.60 -14.35
CA ARG A 133 -0.44 1.01 -13.38
C ARG A 133 -0.57 1.63 -11.99
N LEU A 134 -0.74 2.94 -11.92
CA LEU A 134 -0.97 3.63 -10.65
C LEU A 134 -2.30 3.21 -10.01
N VAL A 135 -3.39 3.12 -10.79
CA VAL A 135 -4.68 2.57 -10.32
C VAL A 135 -4.49 1.18 -9.71
N ASN A 136 -3.78 0.29 -10.41
CA ASN A 136 -3.55 -1.07 -9.94
C ASN A 136 -2.75 -1.11 -8.63
N GLU A 137 -1.70 -0.30 -8.49
CA GLU A 137 -0.91 -0.27 -7.25
C GLU A 137 -1.73 0.33 -6.09
N VAL A 138 -2.58 1.33 -6.33
CA VAL A 138 -3.51 1.86 -5.30
C VAL A 138 -4.50 0.77 -4.84
N ARG A 139 -4.98 -0.08 -5.76
CA ARG A 139 -5.84 -1.23 -5.40
C ARG A 139 -5.09 -2.29 -4.58
N VAL A 140 -3.85 -2.60 -4.95
CA VAL A 140 -2.99 -3.52 -4.19
C VAL A 140 -2.74 -2.97 -2.78
N PHE A 141 -2.39 -1.69 -2.67
CA PHE A 141 -2.22 -1.01 -1.39
C PHE A 141 -3.49 -1.09 -0.53
N SER A 142 -4.66 -0.81 -1.11
CA SER A 142 -5.95 -0.94 -0.42
C SER A 142 -6.17 -2.35 0.11
N HIS A 143 -5.94 -3.37 -0.72
CA HIS A 143 -6.15 -4.76 -0.33
C HIS A 143 -5.22 -5.17 0.83
N ASN A 144 -3.96 -4.72 0.79
CA ASN A 144 -2.99 -4.96 1.86
C ASN A 144 -3.41 -4.26 3.16
N ALA A 145 -3.89 -3.02 3.06
CA ALA A 145 -4.42 -2.23 4.18
C ALA A 145 -5.64 -2.89 4.83
N ASP A 146 -6.56 -3.45 4.04
CA ASP A 146 -7.74 -4.15 4.56
C ASP A 146 -7.38 -5.47 5.25
N THR A 147 -6.42 -6.21 4.71
CA THR A 147 -5.92 -7.47 5.30
C THR A 147 -5.24 -7.22 6.64
N ALA A 148 -4.49 -6.13 6.76
CA ALA A 148 -3.81 -5.74 7.99
C ALA A 148 -4.77 -5.47 9.16
N ALA A 149 -6.02 -5.09 8.88
CA ALA A 149 -7.00 -4.72 9.92
C ALA A 149 -7.81 -5.88 10.48
N ARG A 150 -7.72 -7.09 9.90
CA ARG A 150 -8.50 -8.26 10.32
C ARG A 150 -7.75 -9.17 11.30
N GLN A 151 -6.53 -8.78 11.69
CA GLN A 151 -5.65 -9.49 12.62
C GLN A 151 -5.67 -8.81 13.99
#